data_AF-A0A1C7EMF1-F1
#
_entry.id   AF-A0A1C7EMF1-F1
#
_cell.length_a   1.000
_cell.length_b   1.000
_cell.length_c   1.000
_cell.angle_alpha   90.00
_cell.angle_beta   90.00
_cell.angle_gamma   90.00
#
_symmetry.space_group_name_H-M   'P 1'
#
loop_
_entity.id
_entity.type
_entity.pdbx_description
1 polymer ?
#
loop_
_entity_poly.entity_id
_entity_poly.type
_entity_poly.pdbx_seq_one_letter_code
_entity_poly.pdbx_strand_id
1 'polypeptide(L)'
;MGVLHFKAELSETIKLNPRKVNLSCADLTKAVSGTSDDGKSGYVVNTANVQCSITNGDFSISVLSKGTYLDREDKIKAKLYVKNMRGSTLNSGEIPKPIDYDDTLKVLNSSGIFMNGVYRQTEKSLQVKGEVRGETGNSGGGNDILIQRNLYVDKDIYFHNHGCLVVRGDLVVTEGISSGNKVYIFVYGDIYFNSYTYTSSNNRLFVTGNEYVNGVKVTKKFAKVPSGSKYSYSGGDCTLSSPNTGVLTPIWDFNGETEVDYFVD
;
A
#
# COMPACT_ATOMS: atom_id res chain seq x y z
N MET A 1 5.70 18.31 27.75
CA MET A 1 6.35 18.23 26.43
C MET A 1 6.74 16.82 25.99
N GLY A 2 7.18 15.92 26.88
CA GLY A 2 7.79 14.63 26.51
C GLY A 2 7.10 13.84 25.39
N VAL A 3 5.84 13.43 25.56
CA VAL A 3 5.14 12.60 24.55
C VAL A 3 5.02 13.28 23.18
N LEU A 4 4.73 14.58 23.14
CA LEU A 4 4.55 15.30 21.88
C LEU A 4 5.85 15.36 21.08
N HIS A 5 6.99 15.51 21.76
CA HIS A 5 8.31 15.43 21.12
C HIS A 5 8.57 14.04 20.54
N PHE A 6 8.35 12.96 21.30
CA PHE A 6 8.58 11.59 20.79
C PHE A 6 7.66 11.24 19.61
N LYS A 7 6.41 11.73 19.62
CA LYS A 7 5.51 11.61 18.46
C LYS A 7 6.07 12.33 17.24
N ALA A 8 6.62 13.54 17.40
CA ALA A 8 7.16 14.34 16.31
C ALA A 8 8.38 13.67 15.67
N GLU A 9 9.36 13.24 16.48
CA GLU A 9 10.58 12.57 16.01
C GLU A 9 10.27 11.23 15.31
N LEU A 10 9.34 10.45 15.86
CA LEU A 10 8.89 9.20 15.23
C LEU A 10 8.16 9.50 13.92
N SER A 11 7.26 10.49 13.90
CA SER A 11 6.56 10.91 12.69
C SER A 11 7.54 11.36 11.60
N GLU A 12 8.56 12.14 11.95
CA GLU A 12 9.58 12.62 11.03
C GLU A 12 10.43 11.47 10.48
N THR A 13 10.87 10.55 11.34
CA THR A 13 11.64 9.37 10.92
C THR A 13 10.86 8.51 9.91
N ILE A 14 9.57 8.27 10.18
CA ILE A 14 8.69 7.53 9.29
C ILE A 14 8.43 8.31 8.00
N LYS A 15 8.19 9.63 8.06
CA LYS A 15 8.01 10.50 6.89
C LYS A 15 9.23 10.55 5.97
N LEU A 16 10.44 10.51 6.54
CA LEU A 16 11.69 10.48 5.79
C LEU A 16 12.01 9.09 5.22
N ASN A 17 11.46 8.03 5.81
CA ASN A 17 11.76 6.63 5.45
C ASN A 17 10.50 5.77 5.26
N PRO A 18 9.44 6.24 4.56
CA PRO A 18 8.15 5.55 4.54
C PRO A 18 8.24 4.20 3.83
N ARG A 19 9.31 3.98 3.07
CA ARG A 19 9.54 2.84 2.19
C ARG A 19 10.73 1.98 2.56
N LYS A 20 11.30 2.20 3.74
CA LYS A 20 12.47 1.42 4.17
C LYS A 20 12.08 -0.05 4.28
N VAL A 21 12.58 -0.84 3.33
CA VAL A 21 12.30 -2.28 3.21
C VAL A 21 12.69 -3.02 4.49
N ASN A 22 13.73 -2.54 5.16
CA ASN A 22 14.26 -3.08 6.41
C ASN A 22 14.16 -2.04 7.54
N LEU A 23 12.99 -1.42 7.72
CA LEU A 23 12.74 -0.65 8.95
C LEU A 23 12.81 -1.62 10.14
N SER A 24 13.59 -1.27 11.16
CA SER A 24 13.82 -2.13 12.31
C SER A 24 13.42 -1.46 13.61
N CYS A 25 13.18 -2.27 14.66
CA CYS A 25 12.96 -1.74 16.00
C CYS A 25 14.14 -0.88 16.49
N ALA A 26 15.38 -1.14 16.03
CA ALA A 26 16.53 -0.33 16.37
C ALA A 26 16.45 1.09 15.78
N ASP A 27 15.98 1.21 14.53
CA ASP A 27 15.78 2.51 13.89
C ASP A 27 14.74 3.35 14.66
N LEU A 28 13.61 2.73 15.02
CA LEU A 28 12.51 3.40 15.70
C LEU A 28 12.85 3.73 17.16
N THR A 29 13.57 2.84 17.84
CA THR A 29 14.07 3.07 19.21
C THR A 29 15.01 4.26 19.24
N LYS A 30 15.90 4.38 18.26
CA LYS A 30 16.82 5.51 18.15
C LYS A 30 16.07 6.83 17.91
N ALA A 31 15.02 6.82 17.08
CA ALA A 31 14.22 8.00 16.79
C ALA A 31 13.53 8.59 18.03
N VAL A 32 13.06 7.75 18.96
CA VAL A 32 12.34 8.21 20.16
C VAL A 32 13.23 8.38 21.39
N SER A 33 14.53 8.11 21.27
CA SER A 33 15.51 8.30 22.34
C SER A 33 16.18 9.66 22.23
N GLY A 34 16.29 10.39 23.34
CA GLY A 34 16.85 11.74 23.34
C GLY A 34 16.38 12.56 24.54
N THR A 35 16.69 13.85 24.47
CA THR A 35 16.31 14.84 25.48
C THR A 35 15.35 15.85 24.86
N SER A 36 14.23 16.10 25.54
CA SER A 36 13.23 17.12 25.20
C SER A 36 13.19 18.16 26.31
N ASP A 37 13.47 19.42 26.01
CA ASP A 37 13.46 20.51 26.99
C ASP A 37 12.84 21.78 26.37
N ASP A 38 11.92 22.42 27.10
CA ASP A 38 11.29 23.68 26.71
C ASP A 38 11.53 24.82 27.73
N GLY A 39 12.46 24.63 28.66
CA GLY A 39 12.79 25.55 29.75
C GLY A 39 11.82 25.52 30.94
N LYS A 40 10.67 24.84 30.82
CA LYS A 40 9.70 24.61 31.92
C LYS A 40 9.56 23.13 32.27
N SER A 41 9.90 22.26 31.32
CA SER A 41 9.82 20.83 31.44
C SER A 41 10.92 20.15 30.64
N GLY A 42 11.62 19.20 31.27
CA GLY A 42 12.72 18.46 30.68
C GLY A 42 12.48 16.97 30.81
N TYR A 43 12.51 16.22 29.70
CA TYR A 43 12.29 14.77 29.67
C TYR A 43 13.45 14.09 28.95
N VAL A 44 13.99 13.02 29.55
CA VAL A 44 15.05 12.21 28.95
C VAL A 44 14.53 10.80 28.70
N VAL A 45 14.77 10.28 27.49
CA VAL A 45 14.50 8.89 27.11
C VAL A 45 15.80 8.24 26.67
N ASN A 46 16.26 7.30 27.48
CA ASN A 46 17.35 6.42 27.11
C ASN A 46 16.82 5.25 26.29
N THR A 47 17.63 4.73 25.37
CA THR A 47 17.29 3.54 24.56
C THR A 47 16.90 2.33 25.42
N ALA A 48 17.50 2.18 26.60
CA ALA A 48 17.17 1.13 27.57
C ALA A 48 15.75 1.22 28.12
N ASN A 49 15.11 2.40 28.06
CA ASN A 49 13.76 2.65 28.52
C ASN A 49 12.72 2.55 27.38
N VAL A 50 13.14 2.10 26.20
CA VAL A 50 12.30 1.93 25.04
C VAL A 50 12.19 0.44 24.72
N GLN A 51 10.96 -0.05 24.67
CA GLN A 51 10.65 -1.41 24.22
C GLN A 51 9.94 -1.33 22.88
N CYS A 52 10.50 -1.99 21.87
CA CYS A 52 9.88 -2.09 20.56
C CYS A 52 9.55 -3.56 20.26
N SER A 53 8.35 -3.79 19.74
CA SER A 53 7.87 -5.10 19.34
C SER A 53 7.18 -5.02 17.99
N ILE A 54 7.20 -6.12 17.23
CA ILE A 54 6.54 -6.24 15.93
C ILE A 54 5.46 -7.29 16.06
N THR A 55 4.21 -6.93 15.78
CA THR A 55 3.07 -7.86 15.78
C THR A 55 2.32 -7.70 14.48
N ASN A 56 2.11 -8.80 13.73
CA ASN A 56 1.43 -8.82 12.44
C ASN A 56 1.99 -7.87 11.36
N GLY A 57 3.21 -7.35 11.54
CA GLY A 57 3.83 -6.40 10.62
C GLY A 57 3.78 -4.94 11.08
N ASP A 58 3.09 -4.65 12.20
CA ASP A 58 3.06 -3.32 12.82
C ASP A 58 4.03 -3.23 13.98
N PHE A 59 4.60 -2.03 14.20
CA PHE A 59 5.45 -1.76 15.35
C PHE A 59 4.65 -1.17 16.51
N SER A 60 4.94 -1.65 17.71
CA SER A 60 4.51 -1.05 18.97
C SER A 60 5.74 -0.65 19.77
N ILE A 61 5.87 0.64 20.07
CA ILE A 61 7.00 1.24 20.78
C ILE A 61 6.50 1.78 22.12
N SER A 62 6.94 1.19 23.22
CA SER A 62 6.66 1.66 24.58
C SER A 62 7.85 2.45 25.10
N VAL A 63 7.60 3.68 25.54
CA VAL A 63 8.60 4.60 26.07
C VAL A 63 8.29 4.87 27.54
N LEU A 64 9.31 4.70 28.39
CA LEU A 64 9.29 5.21 29.76
C LEU A 64 10.26 6.40 29.85
N SER A 65 9.73 7.58 30.16
CA SER A 65 10.53 8.78 30.37
C SER A 65 10.40 9.26 31.80
N LYS A 66 11.53 9.70 32.36
CA LYS A 66 11.56 10.50 33.58
C LYS A 66 11.93 11.92 33.20
N GLY A 67 11.27 12.87 33.83
CA GLY A 67 11.52 14.27 33.59
C GLY A 67 11.17 15.14 34.78
N THR A 68 11.34 16.44 34.59
CA THR A 68 10.91 17.46 35.53
C THR A 68 9.84 18.32 34.87
N TYR A 69 8.84 18.73 35.64
CA TYR A 69 7.84 19.72 35.22
C TYR A 69 7.63 20.71 36.36
N LEU A 70 8.01 21.97 36.18
CA LEU A 70 7.92 22.99 37.25
C LEU A 70 8.49 22.48 38.59
N ASP A 71 9.73 21.98 38.55
CA ASP A 71 10.51 21.49 39.70
C ASP A 71 10.01 20.21 40.41
N ARG A 72 9.00 19.52 39.86
CA ARG A 72 8.59 18.18 40.32
C ARG A 72 9.11 17.08 39.39
N GLU A 73 9.53 15.94 39.95
CA GLU A 73 9.81 14.75 39.15
C GLU A 73 8.49 14.21 38.59
N ASP A 74 8.48 13.89 37.30
CA ASP A 74 7.32 13.40 36.56
C ASP A 74 7.72 12.18 35.73
N LYS A 75 6.84 11.19 35.65
CA LYS A 75 7.07 9.98 34.85
C LYS A 75 5.98 9.85 33.80
N ILE A 76 6.44 9.54 32.60
CA ILE A 76 5.57 9.36 31.44
C ILE A 76 5.78 7.96 30.92
N LYS A 77 4.68 7.21 30.77
CA LYS A 77 4.64 6.01 29.97
C LYS A 77 3.80 6.29 28.73
N ALA A 78 4.39 6.09 27.55
CA ALA A 78 3.71 6.27 26.28
C ALA A 78 3.86 5.02 25.42
N LYS A 79 2.80 4.60 24.74
CA LYS A 79 2.84 3.55 23.72
C LYS A 79 2.48 4.17 22.38
N LEU A 80 3.37 4.02 21.41
CA LEU A 80 3.29 4.58 20.06
C LEU A 80 3.16 3.44 19.06
N TYR A 81 2.31 3.61 18.05
CA TYR A 81 2.07 2.59 17.03
C TYR A 81 2.51 3.09 15.65
N VAL A 82 3.32 2.29 14.94
CA VAL A 82 3.64 2.52 13.52
C VAL A 82 3.01 1.38 12.73
N LYS A 83 2.09 1.72 11.84
CA LYS A 83 1.35 0.73 11.04
C LYS A 83 2.01 0.55 9.68
N ASN A 84 2.03 -0.68 9.20
CA ASN A 84 2.24 -0.94 7.78
C ASN A 84 0.91 -0.66 7.07
N MET A 85 0.90 0.26 6.11
CA MET A 85 -0.29 0.63 5.34
C MET A 85 -0.55 -0.32 4.16
N ARG A 86 0.00 -1.53 4.23
CA ARG A 86 -0.14 -2.57 3.21
C ARG A 86 -0.31 -3.93 3.84
N GLY A 87 -1.10 -4.75 3.19
CA GLY A 87 -1.15 -6.18 3.45
C GLY A 87 -2.04 -6.57 4.63
N SER A 88 -1.56 -7.49 5.47
CA SER A 88 -2.34 -8.09 6.57
C SER A 88 -2.57 -7.19 7.79
N THR A 89 -2.04 -5.97 7.77
CA THR A 89 -2.14 -4.95 8.82
C THR A 89 -3.29 -3.97 8.59
N LEU A 90 -3.93 -4.03 7.42
CA LEU A 90 -5.16 -3.27 7.14
C LEU A 90 -6.31 -3.82 7.98
N ASN A 91 -7.17 -2.93 8.46
CA ASN A 91 -8.40 -3.36 9.12
C ASN A 91 -9.32 -4.09 8.13
N SER A 92 -10.21 -4.96 8.63
CA SER A 92 -11.23 -5.57 7.76
C SER A 92 -12.08 -4.48 7.09
N GLY A 93 -12.22 -4.55 5.77
CA GLY A 93 -12.87 -3.53 4.94
C GLY A 93 -11.97 -2.35 4.54
N GLU A 94 -10.73 -2.27 5.05
CA GLU A 94 -9.80 -1.21 4.68
C GLU A 94 -9.06 -1.57 3.39
N ILE A 95 -9.10 -0.64 2.43
CA ILE A 95 -8.41 -0.74 1.15
C ILE A 95 -7.29 0.30 1.17
N PRO A 96 -6.05 -0.08 0.81
CA PRO A 96 -4.92 0.82 0.93
C PRO A 96 -5.13 2.04 0.02
N LYS A 97 -4.93 3.23 0.57
CA LYS A 97 -5.00 4.46 -0.22
C LYS A 97 -3.84 4.51 -1.23
N PRO A 98 -4.01 5.20 -2.36
CA PRO A 98 -2.91 5.51 -3.26
C PRO A 98 -1.89 6.36 -2.52
N ILE A 99 -0.78 5.74 -2.14
CA ILE A 99 0.34 6.41 -1.50
C ILE A 99 1.59 6.11 -2.32
N ASP A 100 1.70 6.78 -3.47
CA ASP A 100 2.98 6.86 -4.18
C ASP A 100 3.65 8.20 -3.86
N TYR A 101 4.39 8.27 -2.74
CA TYR A 101 5.10 9.48 -2.25
C TYR A 101 6.33 9.86 -3.09
N ASP A 102 6.57 9.19 -4.20
CA ASP A 102 7.44 9.72 -5.25
C ASP A 102 6.51 10.54 -6.14
N ASP A 103 6.57 11.89 -6.08
CA ASP A 103 5.71 12.96 -6.66
C ASP A 103 5.31 12.80 -8.15
N THR A 104 4.84 11.62 -8.50
CA THR A 104 4.82 11.06 -9.85
C THR A 104 3.54 10.29 -10.13
N LEU A 105 2.71 10.05 -9.11
CA LEU A 105 1.38 9.47 -9.27
C LEU A 105 0.60 10.31 -10.29
N LYS A 106 0.35 9.72 -11.45
CA LYS A 106 -0.53 10.35 -12.44
C LYS A 106 -1.97 10.13 -11.97
N VAL A 107 -2.70 11.21 -11.73
CA VAL A 107 -4.11 11.14 -11.35
C VAL A 107 -4.97 11.46 -12.56
N LEU A 108 -5.86 10.55 -12.92
CA LEU A 108 -6.96 10.81 -13.84
C LEU A 108 -8.20 11.15 -13.01
N ASN A 109 -8.65 12.41 -13.06
CA ASN A 109 -9.80 12.90 -12.30
C ASN A 109 -11.16 12.42 -12.84
N SER A 110 -11.16 11.54 -13.84
CA SER A 110 -12.34 10.97 -14.50
C SER A 110 -12.17 9.46 -14.68
N SER A 111 -13.14 8.79 -15.32
CA SER A 111 -12.99 7.39 -15.74
C SER A 111 -11.86 7.24 -16.76
N GLY A 112 -11.11 6.14 -16.65
CA GLY A 112 -10.09 5.73 -17.58
C GLY A 112 -10.67 4.83 -18.65
N ILE A 113 -11.04 5.41 -19.78
CA ILE A 113 -11.56 4.65 -20.93
C ILE A 113 -10.39 4.32 -21.85
N PHE A 114 -10.07 3.04 -21.95
CA PHE A 114 -9.03 2.51 -22.82
C PHE A 114 -9.69 1.90 -24.05
N MET A 115 -9.55 2.58 -25.19
CA MET A 115 -9.99 2.07 -26.48
C MET A 115 -9.06 0.96 -26.99
N ASN A 116 -9.49 0.21 -28.01
CA ASN A 116 -8.67 -0.84 -28.63
C ASN A 116 -7.27 -0.34 -29.01
N GLY A 117 -6.26 -1.17 -28.71
CA GLY A 117 -4.86 -0.84 -28.95
C GLY A 117 -3.99 -1.06 -27.72
N VAL A 118 -2.73 -0.64 -27.84
CA VAL A 118 -1.71 -0.83 -26.80
C VAL A 118 -1.58 0.47 -26.00
N TYR A 119 -1.97 0.43 -24.73
CA TYR A 119 -1.72 1.50 -23.78
C TYR A 119 -0.54 1.11 -22.89
N ARG A 120 0.55 1.87 -22.96
CA ARG A 120 1.70 1.71 -22.06
C ARG A 120 1.79 2.97 -21.23
N GLN A 121 1.38 2.89 -19.96
CA GLN A 121 1.71 3.97 -19.05
C GLN A 121 3.16 3.88 -18.63
N THR A 122 3.76 5.05 -18.47
CA THR A 122 5.14 5.30 -18.07
C THR A 122 5.48 4.66 -16.72
N GLU A 123 6.76 4.71 -16.36
CA GLU A 123 7.41 4.15 -15.14
C GLU A 123 6.78 4.51 -13.78
N LYS A 124 5.63 5.20 -13.77
CA LYS A 124 4.96 5.81 -12.62
C LYS A 124 3.64 5.09 -12.31
N SER A 125 3.16 5.19 -11.08
CA SER A 125 1.83 4.66 -10.71
C SER A 125 0.71 5.49 -11.35
N LEU A 126 -0.44 4.86 -11.58
CA LEU A 126 -1.67 5.48 -12.07
C LEU A 126 -2.74 5.44 -10.97
N GLN A 127 -3.39 6.58 -10.70
CA GLN A 127 -4.68 6.61 -10.03
C GLN A 127 -5.78 7.04 -11.01
N VAL A 128 -6.89 6.33 -10.99
CA VAL A 128 -8.12 6.66 -11.72
C VAL A 128 -9.21 6.93 -10.69
N LYS A 129 -9.71 8.16 -10.64
CA LYS A 129 -10.79 8.58 -9.74
C LYS A 129 -12.16 8.04 -10.13
N GLY A 130 -12.33 7.69 -11.40
CA GLY A 130 -13.52 7.02 -11.91
C GLY A 130 -13.32 5.51 -12.10
N GLU A 131 -14.16 4.93 -12.94
CA GLU A 131 -14.04 3.54 -13.36
C GLU A 131 -12.93 3.38 -14.40
N VAL A 132 -12.33 2.20 -14.49
CA VAL A 132 -11.49 1.81 -15.63
C VAL A 132 -12.32 0.95 -16.57
N ARG A 133 -12.42 1.36 -17.85
CA ARG A 133 -13.18 0.65 -18.87
C ARG A 133 -12.29 0.26 -20.05
N GLY A 134 -12.26 -1.02 -20.40
CA GLY A 134 -11.78 -1.46 -21.71
C GLY A 134 -12.93 -1.52 -22.68
N GLU A 135 -12.89 -0.66 -23.71
CA GLU A 135 -13.93 -0.59 -24.73
C GLU A 135 -13.38 -1.07 -26.07
N THR A 136 -14.20 -1.89 -26.75
CA THR A 136 -13.96 -2.30 -28.12
C THR A 136 -14.17 -1.11 -29.05
N GLY A 137 -13.10 -0.58 -29.62
CA GLY A 137 -13.20 0.35 -30.75
C GLY A 137 -13.69 -0.36 -32.03
N ASN A 138 -13.70 0.36 -33.15
CA ASN A 138 -14.20 -0.13 -34.45
C ASN A 138 -13.31 -1.20 -35.16
N SER A 139 -12.37 -1.83 -34.46
CA SER A 139 -11.42 -2.80 -35.04
C SER A 139 -11.35 -4.08 -34.21
N GLY A 140 -11.15 -5.23 -34.86
CA GLY A 140 -11.15 -6.58 -34.26
C GLY A 140 -9.95 -6.92 -33.37
N GLY A 141 -9.44 -5.97 -32.58
CA GLY A 141 -8.37 -6.16 -31.61
C GLY A 141 -8.86 -5.99 -30.17
N GLY A 142 -8.09 -6.48 -29.21
CA GLY A 142 -8.33 -6.25 -27.77
C GLY A 142 -7.64 -5.00 -27.22
N ASN A 143 -7.88 -4.70 -25.95
CA ASN A 143 -7.15 -3.66 -25.21
C ASN A 143 -5.88 -4.28 -24.59
N ASP A 144 -4.67 -3.80 -24.87
CA ASP A 144 -3.43 -4.22 -24.18
C ASP A 144 -2.91 -3.09 -23.31
N ILE A 145 -3.27 -3.10 -22.03
CA ILE A 145 -3.00 -2.06 -21.05
C ILE A 145 -1.86 -2.54 -20.14
N LEU A 146 -0.74 -1.81 -20.15
CA LEU A 146 0.42 -2.06 -19.31
C LEU A 146 0.66 -0.89 -18.38
N ILE A 147 0.60 -1.15 -17.07
CA ILE A 147 0.96 -0.24 -15.98
C ILE A 147 2.27 -0.73 -15.35
N GLN A 148 3.31 0.08 -15.44
CA GLN A 148 4.68 -0.31 -15.03
C GLN A 148 4.91 -0.28 -13.51
N ARG A 149 4.03 0.36 -12.74
CA ARG A 149 4.02 0.32 -11.26
C ARG A 149 2.62 -0.08 -10.77
N ASN A 150 2.03 0.72 -9.89
CA ASN A 150 0.76 0.41 -9.25
C ASN A 150 -0.40 1.02 -10.04
N LEU A 151 -1.56 0.37 -9.99
CA LEU A 151 -2.82 0.90 -10.49
C LEU A 151 -3.81 1.02 -9.33
N TYR A 152 -4.31 2.23 -9.10
CA TYR A 152 -5.33 2.53 -8.11
C TYR A 152 -6.60 2.99 -8.83
N VAL A 153 -7.73 2.36 -8.52
CA VAL A 153 -9.04 2.66 -9.11
C VAL A 153 -10.04 2.91 -8.00
N ASP A 154 -10.54 4.14 -7.91
CA ASP A 154 -11.49 4.60 -6.87
C ASP A 154 -12.93 4.08 -7.12
N LYS A 155 -13.16 3.31 -8.19
CA LYS A 155 -14.41 2.63 -8.54
C LYS A 155 -14.16 1.23 -9.09
N ASP A 156 -15.04 0.74 -9.97
CA ASP A 156 -14.91 -0.54 -10.67
C ASP A 156 -13.88 -0.55 -11.80
N ILE A 157 -13.39 -1.76 -12.08
CA ILE A 157 -12.78 -2.13 -13.37
C ILE A 157 -13.78 -2.94 -14.18
N TYR A 158 -14.04 -2.50 -15.42
CA TYR A 158 -14.94 -3.17 -16.36
C TYR A 158 -14.27 -3.42 -17.71
N PHE A 159 -14.20 -4.69 -18.11
CA PHE A 159 -13.76 -5.07 -19.46
C PHE A 159 -14.84 -5.93 -20.12
N HIS A 160 -15.37 -5.48 -21.25
CA HIS A 160 -16.49 -6.17 -21.90
C HIS A 160 -16.05 -7.37 -22.75
N ASN A 161 -14.99 -7.23 -23.55
CA ASN A 161 -14.49 -8.31 -24.40
C ASN A 161 -13.03 -8.06 -24.76
N HIS A 162 -12.23 -9.12 -24.89
CA HIS A 162 -10.84 -9.05 -25.37
C HIS A 162 -9.99 -7.98 -24.67
N GLY A 163 -9.72 -8.16 -23.39
CA GLY A 163 -8.92 -7.21 -22.59
C GLY A 163 -7.69 -7.87 -22.00
N CYS A 164 -6.55 -7.19 -22.05
CA CYS A 164 -5.32 -7.51 -21.35
C CYS A 164 -4.99 -6.32 -20.44
N LEU A 165 -4.94 -6.55 -19.13
CA LEU A 165 -4.47 -5.56 -18.15
C LEU A 165 -3.28 -6.16 -17.41
N VAL A 166 -2.11 -5.53 -17.52
CA VAL A 166 -0.88 -5.92 -16.85
C VAL A 166 -0.46 -4.82 -15.89
N VAL A 167 -0.44 -5.13 -14.60
CA VAL A 167 0.00 -4.24 -13.52
C VAL A 167 1.23 -4.86 -12.88
N ARG A 168 2.36 -4.15 -12.94
CA ARG A 168 3.66 -4.65 -12.45
C ARG A 168 3.84 -4.52 -10.94
N GLY A 169 3.16 -3.57 -10.33
CA GLY A 169 3.06 -3.43 -8.88
C GLY A 169 1.71 -3.93 -8.40
N ASP A 170 1.15 -3.18 -7.46
CA ASP A 170 -0.12 -3.50 -6.83
C ASP A 170 -1.30 -3.02 -7.67
N LEU A 171 -2.38 -3.80 -7.64
CA LEU A 171 -3.67 -3.40 -8.18
C LEU A 171 -4.64 -3.18 -7.02
N VAL A 172 -5.11 -1.94 -6.87
CA VAL A 172 -6.10 -1.56 -5.87
C VAL A 172 -7.36 -1.10 -6.57
N VAL A 173 -8.46 -1.79 -6.31
CA VAL A 173 -9.78 -1.48 -6.84
C VAL A 173 -10.72 -1.35 -5.65
N THR A 174 -11.22 -0.14 -5.40
CA THR A 174 -12.00 0.12 -4.18
C THR A 174 -13.41 -0.48 -4.22
N GLU A 175 -13.92 -0.79 -5.42
CA GLU A 175 -15.19 -1.49 -5.61
C GLU A 175 -14.94 -2.89 -6.19
N GLY A 176 -15.45 -3.20 -7.38
CA GLY A 176 -15.38 -4.52 -7.99
C GLY A 176 -14.55 -4.60 -9.26
N ILE A 177 -14.22 -5.83 -9.64
CA ILE A 177 -13.71 -6.14 -10.97
C ILE A 177 -14.75 -7.00 -11.69
N SER A 178 -15.26 -6.50 -12.81
CA SER A 178 -16.21 -7.17 -13.68
C SER A 178 -15.58 -7.44 -15.04
N SER A 179 -15.57 -8.71 -15.42
CA SER A 179 -14.98 -9.16 -16.68
C SER A 179 -15.98 -9.94 -17.53
N GLY A 180 -16.10 -9.46 -18.77
CA GLY A 180 -16.96 -9.97 -19.82
C GLY A 180 -16.45 -11.29 -20.41
N ASN A 181 -15.87 -11.26 -21.60
CA ASN A 181 -15.31 -12.44 -22.25
C ASN A 181 -13.84 -12.23 -22.70
N LYS A 182 -12.98 -13.24 -22.53
CA LYS A 182 -11.56 -13.20 -22.92
C LYS A 182 -10.81 -12.00 -22.32
N VAL A 183 -11.04 -11.76 -21.03
CA VAL A 183 -10.34 -10.73 -20.25
C VAL A 183 -9.26 -11.40 -19.39
N TYR A 184 -8.04 -10.91 -19.53
CA TYR A 184 -6.85 -11.41 -18.85
C TYR A 184 -6.21 -10.29 -18.05
N ILE A 185 -6.14 -10.47 -16.74
CA ILE A 185 -5.55 -9.49 -15.82
C ILE A 185 -4.34 -10.12 -15.14
N PHE A 186 -3.21 -9.41 -15.11
CA PHE A 186 -1.95 -9.88 -14.53
C PHE A 186 -1.48 -8.85 -13.51
N VAL A 187 -1.36 -9.27 -12.26
CA VAL A 187 -0.88 -8.46 -11.15
C VAL A 187 0.37 -9.11 -10.57
N TYR A 188 1.50 -8.41 -10.66
CA TYR A 188 2.77 -8.92 -10.13
C TYR A 188 2.94 -8.63 -8.64
N GLY A 189 2.33 -7.55 -8.12
CA GLY A 189 2.25 -7.24 -6.70
C GLY A 189 1.03 -7.86 -6.01
N ASP A 190 0.57 -7.18 -4.98
CA ASP A 190 -0.65 -7.52 -4.25
C ASP A 190 -1.90 -6.99 -4.98
N ILE A 191 -3.03 -7.65 -4.78
CA ILE A 191 -4.33 -7.18 -5.28
C ILE A 191 -5.31 -6.93 -4.14
N TYR A 192 -6.03 -5.81 -4.22
CA TYR A 192 -7.07 -5.41 -3.28
C TYR A 192 -8.35 -5.11 -4.05
N PHE A 193 -9.45 -5.78 -3.70
CA PHE A 193 -10.76 -5.60 -4.34
C PHE A 193 -11.90 -6.02 -3.42
N ASN A 194 -13.10 -5.47 -3.57
CA ASN A 194 -14.26 -5.88 -2.77
C ASN A 194 -14.99 -7.07 -3.37
N SER A 195 -15.13 -7.09 -4.69
CA SER A 195 -15.81 -8.18 -5.39
C SER A 195 -15.18 -8.47 -6.74
N TYR A 196 -15.39 -9.69 -7.24
CA TYR A 196 -14.89 -10.11 -8.54
C TYR A 196 -15.93 -11.00 -9.22
N THR A 197 -16.34 -10.62 -10.44
CA THR A 197 -17.39 -11.33 -11.21
C THR A 197 -16.91 -11.66 -12.63
N TYR A 198 -17.00 -12.93 -13.01
CA TYR A 198 -16.79 -13.41 -14.38
C TYR A 198 -18.14 -13.69 -15.05
N THR A 199 -18.34 -13.17 -16.26
CA THR A 199 -19.49 -13.58 -17.10
C THR A 199 -19.15 -14.72 -18.08
N SER A 200 -17.87 -15.07 -18.21
CA SER A 200 -17.35 -16.14 -19.08
C SER A 200 -16.20 -16.90 -18.44
N SER A 201 -16.09 -18.21 -18.70
CA SER A 201 -14.97 -19.06 -18.28
C SER A 201 -13.65 -18.76 -19.02
N ASN A 202 -13.71 -17.94 -20.09
CA ASN A 202 -12.54 -17.56 -20.87
C ASN A 202 -11.74 -16.41 -20.24
N ASN A 203 -12.19 -15.88 -19.11
CA ASN A 203 -11.48 -14.86 -18.37
C ASN A 203 -10.48 -15.49 -17.40
N ARG A 204 -9.35 -14.82 -17.15
CA ARG A 204 -8.40 -15.24 -16.12
C ARG A 204 -7.77 -14.03 -15.43
N LEU A 205 -7.71 -14.08 -14.11
CA LEU A 205 -6.90 -13.18 -13.29
C LEU A 205 -5.71 -13.96 -12.73
N PHE A 206 -4.52 -13.36 -12.82
CA PHE A 206 -3.28 -13.91 -12.32
C PHE A 206 -2.66 -12.94 -11.31
N VAL A 207 -2.23 -13.47 -10.16
CA VAL A 207 -1.65 -12.69 -9.06
C VAL A 207 -0.42 -13.39 -8.50
N THR A 208 0.72 -12.71 -8.49
CA THR A 208 1.95 -13.24 -7.90
C THR A 208 2.00 -12.99 -6.39
N GLY A 209 1.62 -11.79 -5.95
CA GLY A 209 1.57 -11.40 -4.54
C GLY A 209 0.38 -11.98 -3.76
N ASN A 210 0.03 -11.28 -2.70
CA ASN A 210 -1.10 -11.58 -1.83
C ASN A 210 -2.41 -11.03 -2.40
N GLU A 211 -3.51 -11.63 -1.98
CA GLU A 211 -4.85 -11.29 -2.44
C GLU A 211 -5.68 -10.86 -1.23
N TYR A 212 -6.34 -9.71 -1.34
CA TYR A 212 -7.17 -9.13 -0.30
C TYR A 212 -8.57 -8.90 -0.85
N VAL A 213 -9.55 -9.55 -0.24
CA VAL A 213 -10.97 -9.37 -0.55
C VAL A 213 -11.60 -8.58 0.58
N ASN A 214 -12.15 -7.40 0.28
CA ASN A 214 -12.72 -6.49 1.27
C ASN A 214 -11.74 -6.24 2.45
N GLY A 215 -10.49 -5.91 2.11
CA GLY A 215 -9.39 -5.67 3.07
C GLY A 215 -8.84 -6.91 3.78
N VAL A 216 -9.45 -8.09 3.64
CA VAL A 216 -9.01 -9.30 4.34
C VAL A 216 -8.15 -10.16 3.43
N LYS A 217 -6.96 -10.55 3.92
CA LYS A 217 -6.08 -11.48 3.20
C LYS A 217 -6.78 -12.82 3.03
N VAL A 218 -6.94 -13.27 1.79
CA VAL A 218 -7.55 -14.56 1.49
C VAL A 218 -6.49 -15.61 1.15
N THR A 219 -6.86 -16.89 1.31
CA THR A 219 -6.10 -17.98 0.70
C THR A 219 -6.09 -17.77 -0.81
N LYS A 220 -4.90 -17.93 -1.40
CA LYS A 220 -4.62 -17.66 -2.81
C LYS A 220 -5.71 -18.27 -3.73
N LYS A 221 -6.53 -17.40 -4.33
CA LYS A 221 -7.65 -17.72 -5.22
C LYS A 221 -7.19 -17.74 -6.69
N PHE A 222 -6.20 -16.92 -7.04
CA PHE A 222 -5.77 -16.74 -8.42
C PHE A 222 -4.44 -17.46 -8.72
N ALA A 223 -4.30 -17.89 -9.98
CA ALA A 223 -3.06 -18.50 -10.44
C ALA A 223 -1.92 -17.46 -10.43
N LYS A 224 -0.67 -17.91 -10.27
CA LYS A 224 0.48 -17.01 -10.40
C LYS A 224 0.62 -16.50 -11.83
N VAL A 225 1.15 -15.29 -11.98
CA VAL A 225 1.50 -14.77 -13.30
C VAL A 225 2.52 -15.72 -13.96
N PRO A 226 2.27 -16.19 -15.19
CA PRO A 226 3.17 -17.11 -15.87
C PRO A 226 4.50 -16.43 -16.20
N SER A 227 5.57 -17.22 -16.27
CA SER A 227 6.87 -16.77 -16.73
C SER A 227 6.85 -16.48 -18.24
N GLY A 228 7.72 -15.58 -18.68
CA GLY A 228 7.87 -15.22 -20.10
C GLY A 228 7.46 -13.79 -20.43
N SER A 229 7.65 -13.40 -21.69
CA SER A 229 7.41 -12.06 -22.20
C SER A 229 6.02 -11.85 -22.79
N LYS A 230 5.23 -12.92 -22.95
CA LYS A 230 3.89 -12.90 -23.54
C LYS A 230 3.01 -13.99 -22.94
N TYR A 231 1.70 -13.74 -22.95
CA TYR A 231 0.67 -14.74 -22.68
C TYR A 231 -0.29 -14.84 -23.86
N SER A 232 -0.26 -15.97 -24.55
CA SER A 232 -1.12 -16.22 -25.71
C SER A 232 -2.43 -16.86 -25.30
N TYR A 233 -3.53 -16.40 -25.90
CA TYR A 233 -4.87 -16.94 -25.71
C TYR A 233 -5.65 -16.98 -27.01
N SER A 234 -6.84 -17.60 -26.99
CA SER A 234 -7.70 -17.71 -28.17
C SER A 234 -8.25 -16.32 -28.58
N GLY A 235 -7.53 -15.65 -29.47
CA GLY A 235 -7.90 -14.34 -30.02
C GLY A 235 -6.98 -13.19 -29.62
N GLY A 236 -5.76 -13.46 -29.14
CA GLY A 236 -4.74 -12.43 -28.94
C GLY A 236 -3.56 -12.87 -28.08
N ASP A 237 -2.61 -11.95 -27.91
CA ASP A 237 -1.50 -12.06 -26.96
C ASP A 237 -1.54 -10.88 -25.99
N CYS A 238 -1.29 -11.13 -24.70
CA CYS A 238 -0.98 -10.06 -23.74
C CYS A 238 0.54 -9.92 -23.61
N THR A 239 1.05 -8.69 -23.62
CA THR A 239 2.49 -8.44 -23.45
C THR A 239 2.88 -8.53 -21.96
N LEU A 240 3.68 -9.53 -21.57
CA LEU A 240 4.16 -9.74 -20.20
C LEU A 240 5.62 -9.31 -19.95
N SER A 241 6.39 -8.80 -20.92
CA SER A 241 7.77 -8.34 -20.68
C SER A 241 7.90 -6.91 -20.14
N SER A 242 8.77 -6.73 -19.14
CA SER A 242 9.39 -5.46 -18.76
C SER A 242 10.78 -5.76 -18.15
N PRO A 243 11.84 -5.01 -18.49
CA PRO A 243 13.17 -5.20 -17.92
C PRO A 243 13.26 -4.83 -16.43
N ASN A 244 12.26 -4.11 -15.89
CA ASN A 244 12.22 -3.65 -14.51
C ASN A 244 10.85 -4.00 -13.89
N THR A 245 10.73 -5.18 -13.27
CA THR A 245 9.56 -5.50 -12.44
C THR A 245 9.51 -4.55 -11.25
N GLY A 246 8.37 -3.90 -11.02
CA GLY A 246 8.15 -3.11 -9.81
C GLY A 246 8.39 -3.98 -8.57
N VAL A 247 9.28 -3.53 -7.68
CA VAL A 247 9.54 -4.22 -6.42
C VAL A 247 8.45 -3.81 -5.43
N LEU A 248 7.88 -4.79 -4.72
CA LEU A 248 6.99 -4.57 -3.59
C LEU A 248 7.73 -3.78 -2.50
N THR A 249 7.34 -2.52 -2.30
CA THR A 249 7.93 -1.67 -1.25
C THR A 249 6.91 -1.54 -0.11
N PRO A 250 7.27 -1.89 1.14
CA PRO A 250 6.44 -1.60 2.31
C PRO A 250 6.12 -0.10 2.40
N ILE A 251 4.98 0.27 3.00
CA ILE A 251 4.67 1.68 3.29
C ILE A 251 4.34 1.79 4.77
N TRP A 252 5.17 2.51 5.51
CA TRP A 252 5.02 2.76 6.94
C TRP A 252 4.30 4.08 7.17
N ASP A 253 3.32 4.09 8.07
CA ASP A 253 2.65 5.29 8.53
C ASP A 253 2.59 5.34 10.05
N PHE A 254 2.72 6.54 10.59
CA PHE A 254 2.51 6.82 11.99
C PHE A 254 1.14 7.48 12.12
N ASN A 255 0.11 6.67 12.39
CA ASN A 255 -1.28 7.15 12.48
C ASN A 255 -1.57 8.00 13.73
N GLY A 256 -0.57 8.23 14.59
CA GLY A 256 -0.67 9.10 15.77
C GLY A 256 -1.44 8.49 16.94
N GLU A 257 -1.88 7.23 16.85
CA GLU A 257 -2.47 6.50 17.97
C GLU A 257 -1.44 6.36 19.08
N THR A 258 -1.78 6.88 20.26
CA THR A 258 -0.91 6.82 21.42
C THR A 258 -1.71 6.62 22.69
N GLU A 259 -1.28 5.67 23.50
CA GLU A 259 -1.74 5.53 24.88
C GLU A 259 -0.72 6.26 25.75
N VAL A 260 -1.19 7.17 26.62
CA VAL A 260 -0.34 7.94 27.52
C VAL A 260 -0.85 7.80 28.93
N ASP A 261 0.04 7.44 29.83
CA ASP A 261 -0.20 7.40 31.26
C ASP A 261 0.80 8.33 31.96
N TYR A 262 0.26 9.27 32.74
CA TYR A 262 1.02 10.23 33.54
C TYR A 262 0.88 9.82 34.99
N PHE A 263 1.99 9.51 35.64
CA PHE A 263 1.97 9.15 37.04
C PHE A 263 3.13 9.80 37.79
N VAL A 264 2.81 10.17 39.02
CA VAL A 264 3.74 10.63 40.03
C VAL A 264 3.77 9.49 41.05
N ASP A 265 4.95 8.94 41.34
CA ASP A 265 5.09 7.95 42.42
C ASP A 265 4.79 8.61 43.78
#